data_AF-A0A2E5G2Q4-F1
#
_entry.id   AF-A0A2E5G2Q4-F1
#
_cell.length_a   1.000
_cell.length_b   1.000
_cell.length_c   1.000
_cell.angle_alpha   90.00
_cell.angle_beta   90.00
_cell.angle_gamma   90.00
#
_symmetry.space_group_name_H-M   'P 1'
#
loop_
_entity.id
_entity.type
_entity.pdbx_description
1 polymer ?
#
loop_
_entity_poly.entity_id
_entity_poly.type
_entity_poly.pdbx_seq_one_letter_code
_entity_poly.pdbx_strand_id
1 'polypeptide(L)'
;MDEAKFQAKLAELMSEISTLPKAERDKLAALAAKTQERHKKLKKTVHDLQESLDYLRLAIKYLVFDLEATRRENSYLRKMLNQNRSGGDG
;
A
#
# COMPACT_ATOMS: atom_id res chain seq x y z
N MET A 1 -2.60 15.45 6.12
CA MET A 1 -3.77 16.34 6.32
C MET A 1 -4.99 15.44 6.50
N ASP A 2 -5.84 15.76 7.47
CA ASP A 2 -7.11 15.07 7.71
C ASP A 2 -8.08 15.34 6.55
N GLU A 3 -8.70 14.31 5.98
CA GLU A 3 -9.66 14.43 4.86
C GLU A 3 -10.78 15.39 5.22
N ALA A 4 -11.25 15.33 6.47
CA ALA A 4 -12.30 16.20 6.96
C ALA A 4 -11.90 17.68 6.87
N LYS A 5 -10.63 18.01 7.17
CA LYS A 5 -10.10 19.38 7.05
C LYS A 5 -9.99 19.82 5.59
N PHE A 6 -9.62 18.93 4.67
CA PHE A 6 -9.56 19.26 3.24
C PHE A 6 -10.96 19.54 2.68
N GLN A 7 -11.94 18.68 2.97
CA GLN A 7 -13.32 18.87 2.52
C GLN A 7 -13.94 20.14 3.11
N ALA A 8 -13.72 20.42 4.39
CA ALA A 8 -14.20 21.64 5.03
C ALA A 8 -13.66 22.91 4.36
N LYS A 9 -12.34 22.97 4.12
CA LYS A 9 -11.73 24.13 3.43
C LYS A 9 -12.16 24.25 1.97
N LEU A 10 -12.38 23.13 1.29
CA LEU A 10 -12.86 23.15 -0.10
C LEU A 10 -14.31 23.67 -0.16
N ALA A 11 -15.16 23.26 0.79
CA ALA A 11 -16.53 23.74 0.88
C ALA A 11 -16.59 25.24 1.19
N GLU A 12 -15.75 25.73 2.11
CA GLU A 12 -15.58 27.15 2.42
C GLU A 12 -15.15 27.95 1.17
N LEU A 13 -14.12 27.49 0.47
CA LEU A 13 -13.65 28.10 -0.78
C LEU A 13 -14.75 28.14 -1.86
N MET A 14 -15.52 27.06 -2.01
CA MET A 14 -16.63 27.02 -2.97
C MET A 14 -17.75 27.99 -2.60
N SER A 15 -18.00 28.20 -1.30
CA SER A 15 -18.94 29.19 -0.80
C SER A 15 -18.49 30.62 -1.12
N GLU A 16 -17.20 30.93 -0.96
CA GLU A 16 -16.64 32.25 -1.32
C GLU A 16 -16.65 32.50 -2.82
N ILE A 17 -16.32 31.49 -3.64
CA ILE A 17 -16.44 31.59 -5.10
C ILE A 17 -17.90 31.89 -5.51
N SER A 18 -18.86 31.42 -4.71
CA SER A 18 -20.28 31.62 -4.98
C SER A 18 -20.76 33.08 -4.85
N THR A 19 -19.99 33.95 -4.19
CA THR A 19 -20.31 35.38 -4.04
C THR A 19 -19.68 36.27 -5.10
N LEU A 20 -18.82 35.72 -5.97
CA LEU A 20 -18.10 36.47 -7.02
C LEU A 20 -18.95 36.72 -8.28
N PRO A 21 -18.63 37.78 -9.06
CA PRO A 21 -19.22 38.03 -10.37
C PRO A 21 -19.05 36.84 -11.33
N LYS A 22 -20.05 36.61 -12.17
CA LYS A 22 -20.18 35.40 -13.02
C LYS A 22 -18.94 35.10 -13.87
N ALA A 23 -18.24 36.13 -14.36
CA ALA A 23 -17.06 35.98 -15.22
C ALA A 23 -15.83 35.38 -14.51
N GLU A 24 -15.67 35.60 -13.21
CA GLU A 24 -14.54 35.07 -12.41
C GLU A 24 -14.90 33.74 -11.74
N ARG A 25 -16.18 33.56 -11.42
CA ARG A 25 -16.74 32.38 -10.76
C ARG A 25 -16.52 31.08 -11.53
N ASP A 26 -16.75 31.10 -12.84
CA ASP A 26 -16.70 29.87 -13.66
C ASP A 26 -15.28 29.27 -13.75
N LYS A 27 -14.25 30.12 -13.88
CA LYS A 27 -12.85 29.68 -13.90
C LYS A 27 -12.41 29.08 -12.56
N LEU A 28 -12.76 29.75 -11.45
CA LEU A 28 -12.39 29.30 -10.11
C LEU A 28 -13.13 28.02 -9.72
N ALA A 29 -14.42 27.92 -10.04
CA ALA A 29 -15.20 26.70 -9.82
C ALA A 29 -14.63 25.50 -10.59
N ALA A 30 -14.24 25.70 -11.85
CA ALA A 30 -13.59 24.66 -12.65
C ALA A 30 -12.25 24.21 -12.05
N LEU A 31 -11.44 25.15 -11.54
CA LEU A 31 -10.16 24.84 -10.90
C LEU A 31 -10.34 24.10 -9.57
N ALA A 32 -11.33 24.48 -8.76
CA ALA A 32 -11.68 23.82 -7.51
C ALA A 32 -12.13 22.37 -7.75
N ALA A 33 -13.03 22.16 -8.73
CA ALA A 33 -13.48 20.82 -9.13
C ALA A 33 -12.32 19.93 -9.59
N LYS A 34 -11.42 20.47 -10.43
CA LYS A 34 -10.22 19.76 -10.89
C LYS A 34 -9.28 19.39 -9.74
N THR A 35 -9.14 20.28 -8.77
CA THR A 35 -8.32 20.05 -7.56
C THR A 35 -8.91 18.95 -6.69
N GLN A 36 -10.23 18.95 -6.50
CA GLN A 36 -10.93 17.89 -5.77
C GLN A 36 -10.77 16.53 -6.45
N GLU A 37 -10.91 16.47 -7.77
CA GLU A 37 -10.74 15.23 -8.54
C GLU A 37 -9.30 14.69 -8.44
N ARG A 38 -8.30 15.58 -8.56
CA ARG A 38 -6.89 15.20 -8.38
C ARG A 38 -6.61 14.68 -6.98
N HIS A 39 -7.15 15.34 -5.95
CA HIS A 39 -7.00 14.90 -4.57
C HIS A 39 -7.62 13.50 -4.36
N LYS A 40 -8.82 13.27 -4.90
CA LYS A 40 -9.48 11.95 -4.86
C LYS A 40 -8.66 10.86 -5.55
N LYS A 41 -8.10 11.14 -6.73
CA LYS A 41 -7.23 10.21 -7.46
C LYS A 41 -5.96 9.90 -6.66
N LEU A 42 -5.29 10.92 -6.14
CA LEU A 42 -4.08 10.74 -5.34
C LEU A 42 -4.35 9.87 -4.10
N LYS A 43 -5.45 10.13 -3.39
CA LYS A 43 -5.85 9.34 -2.24
C LYS A 43 -6.08 7.88 -2.60
N LYS A 44 -6.77 7.62 -3.72
CA LYS A 44 -6.97 6.25 -4.22
C LYS A 44 -5.61 5.58 -4.53
N THR A 45 -4.73 6.25 -5.26
CA THR A 45 -3.40 5.69 -5.59
C THR A 45 -2.57 5.38 -4.35
N VAL A 46 -2.59 6.25 -3.33
CA VAL A 46 -1.90 6.00 -2.06
C VAL A 46 -2.49 4.79 -1.33
N HIS A 47 -3.81 4.67 -1.34
CA HIS A 47 -4.49 3.51 -0.74
C HIS A 47 -4.13 2.20 -1.46
N ASP A 48 -4.22 2.18 -2.80
CA ASP A 48 -3.86 1.00 -3.62
C ASP A 48 -2.38 0.60 -3.41
N LEU A 49 -1.48 1.59 -3.23
CA LEU A 49 -0.08 1.35 -2.88
C LEU A 49 0.09 0.74 -1.48
N GLN A 50 -0.69 1.21 -0.50
CA GLN A 50 -0.67 0.64 0.85
C GLN A 50 -1.13 -0.83 0.84
N GLU A 51 -2.21 -1.15 0.13
CA GLU A 51 -2.69 -2.52 -0.02
C GLU A 51 -1.63 -3.41 -0.69
N SER A 52 -0.96 -2.90 -1.73
CA SER A 52 0.11 -3.61 -2.42
C SER A 52 1.31 -3.89 -1.50
N LEU A 53 1.68 -2.93 -0.64
CA LEU A 53 2.75 -3.09 0.34
C LEU A 53 2.37 -4.09 1.44
N ASP A 54 1.11 -4.09 1.89
CA ASP A 54 0.62 -5.05 2.88
C ASP A 54 0.61 -6.48 2.30
N TYR A 55 0.19 -6.62 1.05
CA TYR A 55 0.28 -7.89 0.33
C TYR A 55 1.74 -8.36 0.20
N LEU A 56 2.64 -7.49 -0.25
CA LEU A 56 4.07 -7.81 -0.37
C LEU A 56 4.67 -8.22 0.99
N ARG A 57 4.31 -7.51 2.05
CA ARG A 57 4.75 -7.83 3.42
C ARG A 57 4.30 -9.22 3.83
N LEU A 58 3.06 -9.61 3.53
CA LEU A 58 2.56 -10.95 3.81
C LEU A 58 3.30 -12.00 2.97
N ALA A 59 3.50 -11.74 1.68
CA ALA A 59 4.23 -12.64 0.77
C ALA A 59 5.66 -12.90 1.27
N ILE A 60 6.36 -11.87 1.75
CA ILE A 60 7.70 -12.02 2.33
C ILE A 60 7.67 -12.90 3.59
N LYS A 61 6.67 -12.76 4.46
CA LYS A 61 6.53 -13.63 5.64
C LYS A 61 6.42 -15.10 5.25
N TYR A 62 5.61 -15.41 4.24
CA TYR A 62 5.49 -16.78 3.73
C TYR A 62 6.78 -17.28 3.11
N LEU A 63 7.44 -16.46 2.28
CA LEU A 63 8.70 -16.84 1.65
C LEU A 63 9.78 -17.18 2.69
N VAL A 64 9.90 -16.36 3.75
CA VAL A 64 10.85 -16.61 4.84
C VAL A 64 10.48 -17.86 5.63
N PHE A 65 9.20 -18.08 5.89
CA PHE A 65 8.72 -19.29 6.58
C PHE A 65 9.05 -20.56 5.78
N ASP A 66 8.77 -20.57 4.48
CA ASP A 66 9.06 -21.70 3.59
C ASP A 66 10.56 -21.93 3.45
N LEU A 67 11.35 -20.86 3.40
CA LEU A 67 12.81 -20.94 3.40
C LEU A 67 13.34 -21.60 4.69
N GLU A 68 12.81 -21.26 5.85
CA GLU A 68 13.19 -21.92 7.10
C GLU A 68 12.77 -23.39 7.14
N ALA A 69 11.57 -23.72 6.66
CA ALA A 69 11.10 -25.10 6.58
C ALA A 69 12.03 -25.96 5.71
N THR A 70 12.34 -25.51 4.50
CA THR A 70 13.26 -26.20 3.58
C THR A 70 14.68 -26.31 4.14
N ARG A 71 15.16 -25.28 4.85
CA ARG A 71 16.47 -25.32 5.53
C ARG A 71 16.51 -26.35 6.66
N ARG A 72 15.45 -26.45 7.47
CA ARG A 72 15.32 -27.48 8.53
C ARG A 72 15.28 -28.89 7.93
N GLU A 73 14.48 -29.08 6.89
CA GLU A 73 14.37 -30.36 6.18
C GLU A 73 15.71 -30.80 5.58
N ASN A 74 16.42 -29.90 4.89
CA ASN A 74 17.74 -30.19 4.33
C ASN A 74 18.74 -30.62 5.41
N SER A 75 18.75 -29.93 6.56
CA SER A 75 19.60 -30.29 7.70
C SER A 75 19.26 -31.69 8.24
N TYR A 76 17.98 -32.02 8.37
CA TYR A 76 17.52 -33.32 8.82
C TYR A 76 17.94 -34.44 7.86
N LEU A 77 17.71 -34.26 6.56
CA LEU A 77 18.11 -35.21 5.52
C LEU A 77 19.62 -35.46 5.50
N ARG A 78 20.44 -34.41 5.64
CA ARG A 78 21.91 -34.54 5.74
C ARG A 78 22.34 -35.35 6.96
N LYS A 79 21.69 -35.16 8.11
CA LYS A 79 21.97 -35.95 9.32
C LYS A 79 21.66 -37.43 9.09
N MET A 80 20.51 -37.74 8.48
CA MET A 80 20.16 -39.13 8.15
C MET A 80 21.17 -39.79 7.20
N LEU A 81 21.60 -39.07 6.16
CA LEU A 81 22.61 -39.58 5.22
C LEU A 81 23.96 -39.87 5.90
N ASN A 82 24.38 -39.00 6.82
CA ASN A 82 25.61 -39.20 7.57
C ASN A 82 25.51 -40.42 8.52
N GLN A 83 24.38 -40.57 9.23
CA GLN A 83 24.14 -41.71 10.11
C GLN A 83 24.12 -43.04 9.34
N ASN A 84 23.47 -43.08 8.17
CA ASN A 84 23.47 -44.28 7.31
C ASN A 84 24.88 -44.65 6.81
N ARG A 85 25.74 -43.67 6.51
CA ARG A 85 27.13 -43.95 6.11
C ARG A 85 27.96 -44.48 7.28
N SER A 86 27.75 -43.97 8.50
CA SER A 86 28.46 -44.42 9.70
C SER A 86 28.00 -45.77 10.23
N GLY A 87 26.79 -46.24 9.89
CA GLY A 87 26.26 -47.53 10.29
C GLY A 87 26.48 -48.68 9.29
N GLY A 88 27.13 -48.42 8.14
CA GLY A 88 27.38 -49.41 7.09
C GLY A 88 28.80 -50.00 7.08
N ASP A 89 29.62 -49.68 8.08
CA ASP A 89 31.04 -50.10 8.19
C ASP A 89 31.27 -51.04 9.40
N GLY A 90 30.26 -51.85 9.74
CA GLY A 90 30.30 -52.84 10.81
C GLY A 90 29.84 -54.21 10.34
#